data_AF-A0A1T4RN98-F1
#
_entry.id   AF-A0A1T4RN98-F1
#
_cell.length_a   1.000
_cell.length_b   1.000
_cell.length_c   1.000
_cell.angle_alpha   90.00
_cell.angle_beta   90.00
_cell.angle_gamma   90.00
#
_symmetry.space_group_name_H-M   'P 1'
#
loop_
_entity.id
_entity.type
_entity.pdbx_description
1 polymer ?
#
loop_
_entity_poly.entity_id
_entity_poly.type
_entity_poly.pdbx_seq_one_letter_code
_entity_poly.pdbx_strand_id
1 'polypeptide(L)'
;MTILICYHFGTYRNFKEYYQNCIRGYFHKEFPNAVSYNRFVELMPRVFCKMILFMRLYAFGKCTGITFVDSTMIPVCHNVRRYFNKVFSRLAKNGKFCPYCLLLF
;
A
#
# COMPACT_ATOMS: atom_id res chain seq x y z
N MET A 1 5.75 -9.83 8.96
CA MET A 1 6.06 -9.64 7.52
C MET A 1 5.19 -10.54 6.67
N THR A 2 5.34 -11.86 6.78
CA THR A 2 4.52 -12.86 6.06
C THR A 2 3.02 -12.63 6.14
N ILE A 3 2.48 -12.42 7.35
CA ILE A 3 1.04 -12.13 7.56
C ILE A 3 0.54 -10.94 6.71
N LEU A 4 1.33 -9.88 6.59
CA LEU A 4 0.96 -8.71 5.79
C LEU A 4 1.06 -8.97 4.29
N ILE A 5 2.04 -9.75 3.87
CA ILE A 5 2.20 -10.16 2.48
C ILE A 5 1.02 -11.03 2.06
N CYS A 6 0.66 -12.03 2.87
CA CYS A 6 -0.51 -12.88 2.65
C CYS A 6 -1.81 -12.07 2.66
N TYR A 7 -1.92 -11.03 3.49
CA TYR A 7 -3.04 -10.10 3.42
C TYR A 7 -3.08 -9.32 2.10
N HIS A 8 -1.95 -8.79 1.64
CA HIS A 8 -1.86 -8.02 0.40
C HIS A 8 -2.19 -8.82 -0.86
N PHE A 9 -1.88 -10.12 -0.88
CA PHE A 9 -2.27 -11.03 -1.95
C PHE A 9 -3.64 -11.68 -1.73
N GLY A 10 -4.19 -11.57 -0.53
CA GLY A 10 -5.50 -12.10 -0.18
C GLY A 10 -6.63 -11.18 -0.66
N THR A 11 -7.84 -11.73 -0.72
CA THR A 11 -9.05 -11.02 -1.16
C THR A 11 -9.81 -10.33 -0.01
N TYR A 12 -9.25 -10.31 1.19
CA TYR A 12 -9.90 -9.75 2.37
C TYR A 12 -9.92 -8.22 2.32
N ARG A 13 -11.10 -7.63 2.57
CA ARG A 13 -11.28 -6.17 2.60
C ARG A 13 -10.79 -5.53 3.90
N ASN A 14 -10.90 -6.26 5.01
CA ASN A 14 -10.60 -5.77 6.35
C ASN A 14 -9.47 -6.59 6.99
N PHE A 15 -8.41 -5.90 7.42
CA PHE A 15 -7.26 -6.55 8.05
C PHE A 15 -7.64 -7.23 9.38
N LYS A 16 -8.56 -6.65 10.16
CA LYS A 16 -9.02 -7.22 11.43
C LYS A 16 -9.69 -8.58 11.24
N GLU A 17 -10.56 -8.69 10.26
CA GLU A 17 -11.27 -9.93 9.92
C GLU A 17 -10.30 -11.00 9.42
N TYR A 18 -9.39 -10.62 8.53
CA TYR A 18 -8.32 -11.49 8.06
C TYR A 18 -7.47 -12.03 9.23
N TYR A 19 -7.05 -11.17 10.16
CA TYR A 19 -6.20 -11.57 11.28
C TYR A 19 -6.93 -12.52 12.25
N GLN A 20 -8.20 -12.27 12.53
CA GLN A 20 -8.97 -13.08 13.48
C GLN A 20 -9.40 -14.42 12.89
N ASN A 21 -9.93 -14.43 11.66
CA ASN A 21 -10.49 -15.64 11.05
C ASN A 21 -9.41 -16.48 10.35
N CYS A 22 -8.51 -15.83 9.60
CA CYS A 22 -7.51 -16.52 8.81
C CYS A 22 -6.29 -16.88 9.67
N ILE A 23 -5.61 -15.90 10.25
CA ILE A 23 -4.39 -16.13 11.02
C ILE A 23 -4.67 -16.88 12.33
N ARG A 24 -5.60 -16.38 13.14
CA ARG A 24 -5.92 -17.01 14.43
C ARG A 24 -6.87 -18.21 14.34
N GLY A 25 -7.60 -18.37 13.24
CA GLY A 25 -8.45 -19.52 12.99
C GLY A 25 -7.70 -20.60 12.21
N TYR A 26 -7.68 -20.46 10.88
CA TYR A 26 -7.14 -21.48 9.98
C TYR A 26 -5.63 -21.72 10.14
N PHE A 27 -4.84 -20.65 10.30
CA PHE A 27 -3.37 -20.72 10.37
C PHE A 27 -2.82 -20.68 11.81
N HIS A 28 -3.64 -20.95 12.82
CA HIS A 28 -3.18 -20.93 14.22
C HIS A 28 -1.99 -21.87 14.46
N LYS A 29 -1.99 -23.03 13.78
CA LYS A 29 -0.91 -24.03 13.89
C LYS A 29 0.40 -23.55 13.28
N GLU A 30 0.34 -22.72 12.23
CA GLU A 30 1.53 -22.16 11.58
C GLU A 30 2.09 -20.95 12.33
N PHE A 31 1.23 -20.23 13.05
CA PHE A 31 1.61 -19.08 13.87
C PHE A 31 1.23 -19.28 15.35
N PRO A 32 1.82 -20.27 16.04
CA PRO A 32 1.47 -20.57 17.44
C PRO A 32 1.81 -19.41 18.38
N ASN A 33 2.82 -18.60 18.03
CA ASN A 33 3.26 -17.44 18.79
C ASN A 33 2.77 -16.10 18.20
N ALA A 34 1.61 -16.10 17.53
CA ALA A 34 1.04 -14.88 16.98
C ALA A 34 0.66 -13.89 18.10
N VAL A 35 1.14 -12.64 17.99
CA VAL A 35 0.80 -11.56 18.92
C VAL A 35 -0.70 -11.22 18.87
N SER A 36 -1.19 -10.49 19.88
CA SER A 36 -2.56 -9.97 19.82
C SER A 36 -2.73 -8.99 18.65
N TYR A 37 -3.96 -8.84 18.15
CA TYR A 37 -4.27 -7.94 17.03
C TYR A 37 -3.78 -6.50 17.31
N ASN A 38 -4.06 -5.96 18.50
CA ASN A 38 -3.65 -4.59 18.86
C ASN A 38 -2.12 -4.43 18.81
N ARG A 39 -1.40 -5.39 19.39
CA ARG A 39 0.07 -5.39 19.36
C ARG A 39 0.61 -5.51 17.93
N PHE A 40 -0.07 -6.29 17.09
CA PHE A 40 0.29 -6.40 15.68
C PHE A 40 0.14 -5.06 14.95
N VAL A 41 -0.98 -4.35 15.16
CA VAL A 41 -1.26 -3.06 14.53
C VAL A 41 -0.23 -2.00 14.95
N GLU A 42 0.21 -1.99 16.21
CA GLU A 42 1.31 -1.11 16.67
C GLU A 42 2.64 -1.42 15.98
N LEU A 43 2.92 -2.69 15.71
CA LEU A 43 4.16 -3.12 15.06
C LEU A 43 4.10 -2.95 13.54
N MET A 44 2.90 -2.90 12.97
CA MET A 44 2.65 -2.86 11.53
C MET A 44 3.45 -1.78 10.79
N PRO A 45 3.53 -0.50 11.25
CA PRO A 45 4.29 0.54 10.56
C PRO A 45 5.79 0.25 10.44
N ARG A 46 6.37 -0.43 11.45
CA ARG A 46 7.81 -0.76 11.48
C ARG A 46 8.20 -1.77 10.40
N VAL A 47 7.27 -2.66 10.08
CA VAL A 47 7.45 -3.73 9.09
C VAL A 47 6.88 -3.38 7.72
N PHE A 48 5.97 -2.41 7.66
CA PHE A 48 5.34 -1.95 6.42
C PHE A 48 6.36 -1.45 5.38
N CYS A 49 7.32 -0.62 5.78
CA CYS A 49 8.35 -0.11 4.88
C CYS A 49 9.20 -1.25 4.26
N LYS A 50 9.59 -2.22 5.09
CA LYS A 50 10.34 -3.39 4.63
C LYS A 50 9.52 -4.23 3.65
N MET A 51 8.21 -4.30 3.84
CA MET A 51 7.33 -5.11 3.00
C MET A 51 7.15 -4.46 1.64
N ILE A 52 6.93 -3.14 1.59
CA ILE A 52 6.89 -2.41 0.32
C ILE A 52 8.19 -2.57 -0.45
N LEU A 53 9.33 -2.45 0.24
CA LEU A 53 10.64 -2.64 -0.39
C LEU A 53 10.79 -4.07 -0.94
N PHE A 54 10.41 -5.08 -0.16
CA PHE A 54 10.42 -6.47 -0.59
C PHE A 54 9.52 -6.69 -1.81
N MET A 55 8.30 -6.15 -1.78
CA MET A 55 7.37 -6.27 -2.91
C MET A 55 7.94 -5.58 -4.15
N ARG A 56 8.50 -4.38 -4.04
CA ARG A 56 9.11 -3.66 -5.17
C ARG A 56 10.33 -4.34 -5.76
N LEU A 57 11.17 -4.97 -4.94
CA LEU A 57 12.42 -5.57 -5.40
C LEU A 57 12.24 -6.99 -5.92
N TYR A 58 11.36 -7.78 -5.29
CA TYR A 58 11.27 -9.21 -5.53
C TYR A 58 9.91 -9.67 -6.05
N ALA A 59 8.81 -9.02 -5.67
CA ALA A 59 7.47 -9.45 -6.09
C ALA A 59 7.01 -8.79 -7.39
N PHE A 60 7.31 -7.50 -7.57
CA PHE A 60 7.12 -6.77 -8.80
C PHE A 60 8.42 -6.87 -9.59
N GLY A 61 8.44 -7.70 -10.64
CA GLY A 61 9.60 -7.83 -11.53
C GLY A 61 9.95 -6.51 -12.24
N LYS A 62 10.97 -6.53 -13.11
CA LYS A 62 11.32 -5.37 -13.94
C LYS A 62 10.08 -4.89 -14.69
N CYS A 63 9.63 -3.69 -14.38
CA CYS A 63 8.50 -3.05 -15.02
C CYS A 63 8.85 -2.84 -16.49
N THR A 64 8.23 -3.60 -17.39
CA THR A 64 8.43 -3.54 -18.85
C THR A 64 7.74 -2.34 -19.51
N GLY A 65 7.59 -1.23 -18.77
CA GLY A 65 6.99 0.03 -19.26
C GLY A 65 5.49 0.19 -18.98
N ILE A 66 4.82 -0.82 -18.39
CA ILE A 66 3.39 -0.75 -18.07
C ILE A 66 3.15 -1.28 -16.66
N THR A 67 3.03 -0.38 -15.69
CA THR A 67 2.59 -0.71 -14.32
C THR A 67 1.14 -0.30 -14.17
N PHE A 68 0.23 -1.28 -14.11
CA PHE A 68 -1.14 -1.05 -13.67
C PHE A 68 -1.15 -0.95 -12.14
N VAL A 69 -0.86 0.26 -11.66
CA VAL A 69 -1.21 0.68 -10.31
C VAL A 69 -2.49 1.49 -10.47
N ASP A 70 -3.55 1.11 -9.76
CA ASP A 70 -4.77 1.89 -9.72
C ASP A 70 -4.39 3.27 -9.21
N SER A 71 -4.42 4.27 -10.10
CA SER A 71 -3.90 5.60 -9.84
C SER A 71 -4.78 6.28 -8.80
N THR A 72 -4.47 6.04 -7.53
CA THR A 72 -5.12 6.71 -6.40
C THR A 72 -4.85 8.20 -6.57
N MET A 73 -5.91 8.95 -6.85
CA MET A 73 -5.84 10.39 -7.04
C MET A 73 -5.43 11.05 -5.73
N ILE A 74 -4.24 11.62 -5.66
CA ILE A 74 -3.81 12.40 -4.49
C ILE A 74 -4.22 13.86 -4.73
N PRO A 75 -5.10 14.44 -3.90
CA PRO A 75 -5.43 15.86 -3.99
C PRO A 75 -4.26 16.67 -3.43
N VAL A 76 -3.42 17.23 -4.31
CA VAL A 76 -2.17 17.89 -3.88
C VAL A 76 -2.34 19.38 -3.65
N CYS A 77 -3.16 20.06 -4.44
CA CYS A 77 -3.41 21.50 -4.26
C CYS A 77 -4.68 21.98 -4.94
N HIS A 78 -5.23 23.10 -4.47
CA HIS A 78 -6.29 23.83 -5.17
C HIS A 78 -5.79 24.38 -6.52
N ASN A 79 -6.65 24.36 -7.55
CA ASN A 79 -6.35 24.79 -8.92
C ASN A 79 -5.61 26.14 -9.01
N VAL A 80 -6.01 27.10 -8.17
CA VAL A 80 -5.44 28.46 -8.16
C VAL A 80 -3.95 28.47 -7.75
N ARG A 81 -3.53 27.53 -6.87
CA ARG A 81 -2.16 27.46 -6.34
C ARG A 81 -1.26 26.49 -7.09
N ARG A 82 -1.75 25.85 -8.17
CA ARG A 82 -1.02 24.80 -8.90
C ARG A 82 0.34 25.27 -9.42
N TYR A 83 0.41 26.48 -9.98
CA TYR A 83 1.63 27.01 -10.57
C TYR A 83 2.69 27.43 -9.53
N PHE A 84 2.30 27.58 -8.26
CA PHE A 84 3.21 27.92 -7.17
C PHE A 84 3.88 26.69 -6.54
N ASN A 85 3.32 25.49 -6.75
CA ASN A 85 3.86 24.26 -6.19
C ASN A 85 5.09 23.77 -6.96
N LYS A 86 6.28 24.04 -6.43
CA LYS A 86 7.56 23.57 -6.98
C LYS A 86 7.93 22.16 -6.53
N VAL A 87 7.35 21.68 -5.42
CA VAL A 87 7.65 20.37 -4.79
C VAL A 87 7.40 19.20 -5.73
N PHE A 88 6.34 19.27 -6.53
CA PHE A 88 5.96 18.23 -7.49
C PHE A 88 6.26 18.60 -8.94
N SER A 89 7.13 19.57 -9.16
CA SER A 89 7.54 19.95 -10.51
C SER A 89 8.14 18.75 -11.23
N ARG A 90 7.65 18.46 -12.45
CA ARG A 90 8.01 17.30 -13.30
C ARG A 90 7.50 15.92 -12.87
N LEU A 91 7.07 15.74 -11.61
CA LEU A 91 6.39 14.53 -11.14
C LEU A 91 4.88 14.57 -11.40
N ALA A 92 4.30 15.77 -11.42
CA ALA A 92 2.87 15.98 -11.65
C ALA A 92 2.50 15.90 -13.14
N LYS A 93 1.61 14.97 -13.50
CA LYS A 93 0.91 14.92 -14.79
C LYS A 93 -0.58 15.16 -14.56
N ASN A 94 -1.24 15.86 -15.48
CA ASN A 94 -2.68 16.12 -15.40
C ASN A 94 -3.46 14.81 -15.58
N GLY A 95 -4.34 14.48 -14.63
CA GLY A 95 -5.31 13.41 -14.81
C GLY A 95 -6.42 13.82 -15.80
N LYS A 96 -6.94 12.87 -16.58
CA LYS A 96 -8.02 13.12 -17.57
C LYS A 96 -9.31 13.67 -16.96
N PHE A 97 -9.59 13.30 -15.71
CA PHE A 97 -10.82 13.68 -15.00
C PHE A 97 -10.64 14.88 -14.07
N CYS A 98 -9.39 15.22 -13.73
CA CYS A 98 -9.11 16.17 -12.66
C CYS A 98 -7.70 16.79 -12.80
N PRO A 99 -7.58 18.11 -13.10
CA PRO A 99 -6.31 18.76 -13.41
C PRO A 99 -5.39 19.02 -12.20
N TYR A 100 -5.79 18.61 -10.99
CA TYR A 100 -5.05 18.80 -9.73
C TYR A 100 -4.68 17.50 -9.02
N CYS A 101 -4.96 16.35 -9.62
CA CYS A 101 -4.58 15.04 -9.09
C CYS A 101 -3.24 14.62 -9.69
N LEU A 102 -2.25 14.38 -8.84
CA LEU A 102 -0.98 13.77 -9.25
C LEU A 102 -1.19 12.27 -9.46
N LEU A 103 -0.94 11.78 -10.68
CA LEU A 103 -0.58 10.38 -10.88
C LEU A 103 0.90 10.22 -10.49
N LEU A 104 1.16 9.74 -9.27
CA LEU A 104 2.49 9.26 -8.92
C LEU A 104 2.69 7.90 -9.62
N PHE A 105 3.58 7.88 -10.61
CA PHE A 105 4.15 6.66 -11.18
C PHE A 105 5.51 6.40 -10.52
#